data_AF-A0A558QQ90-F1
#
_entry.id   AF-A0A558QQ90-F1
#
_cell.length_a   1.000
_cell.length_b   1.000
_cell.length_c   1.000
_cell.angle_alpha   90.00
_cell.angle_beta   90.00
_cell.angle_gamma   90.00
#
_symmetry.space_group_name_H-M   'P 1'
#
loop_
_entity.id
_entity.type
_entity.pdbx_description
1 polymer ?
#
loop_
_entity_poly.entity_id
_entity_poly.type
_entity_poly.pdbx_seq_one_letter_code
_entity_poly.pdbx_strand_id
1 'polypeptide(L)' 'YSPDFNPIENAFAKLKTLLRKAAARTVEQLWRVIGESLDAFTPNECANYFAATGYDAY' A
#
# COMPACT_ATOMS: atom_id res chain seq x y z
N TYR A 1 -12.37 15.05 -10.72
CA TYR A 1 -11.67 14.29 -9.67
C TYR A 1 -10.70 13.37 -10.40
N SER A 2 -9.39 13.58 -10.27
CA SER A 2 -8.38 12.78 -10.99
C SER A 2 -7.81 11.76 -10.00
N PRO A 3 -8.23 10.48 -10.08
CA PRO A 3 -7.78 9.44 -9.15
C PRO A 3 -6.26 9.20 -9.23
N ASP A 4 -5.66 9.43 -10.41
CA ASP A 4 -4.25 9.13 -10.71
C ASP A 4 -3.21 9.91 -9.88
N PHE A 5 -3.62 10.93 -9.10
CA PHE A 5 -2.72 11.72 -8.27
C PHE A 5 -2.85 11.44 -6.77
N ASN A 6 -3.55 10.39 -6.33
CA ASN A 6 -3.62 10.10 -4.90
C ASN A 6 -2.53 9.09 -4.48
N PRO A 7 -1.54 9.48 -3.65
CA PRO A 7 -0.44 8.60 -3.21
C PRO A 7 -0.94 7.35 -2.49
N ILE A 8 -2.16 7.37 -1.97
CA ILE A 8 -2.81 6.22 -1.35
C ILE A 8 -3.03 5.08 -2.35
N GLU A 9 -3.22 5.36 -3.64
CA GLU A 9 -3.47 4.33 -4.66
C GLU A 9 -2.26 3.42 -4.85
N ASN A 10 -1.05 3.99 -4.86
CA ASN A 10 0.20 3.24 -4.92
C ASN A 10 0.37 2.31 -3.70
N ALA A 11 0.07 2.83 -2.50
CA ALA A 11 0.11 2.02 -1.28
C ALA A 11 -0.92 0.87 -1.32
N PHE A 12 -2.15 1.14 -1.77
CA PHE A 12 -3.19 0.11 -1.93
C PHE A 12 -2.87 -0.91 -3.02
N ALA A 13 -2.21 -0.52 -4.10
CA ALA A 13 -1.77 -1.44 -5.15
C ALA A 13 -0.75 -2.47 -4.61
N LYS A 14 0.24 -2.01 -3.83
CA LYS A 14 1.19 -2.88 -3.13
C LYS A 14 0.49 -3.79 -2.13
N LEU A 15 -0.38 -3.25 -1.28
CA LEU A 15 -1.11 -4.03 -0.28
C LEU A 15 -1.95 -5.14 -0.94
N LYS A 16 -2.70 -4.82 -1.99
CA LYS A 16 -3.48 -5.82 -2.75
C LYS A 16 -2.60 -6.93 -3.31
N THR A 17 -1.38 -6.61 -3.75
CA THR A 17 -0.42 -7.60 -4.27
C THR A 17 0.06 -8.55 -3.16
N LEU A 18 0.39 -8.02 -1.99
CA LEU A 18 0.79 -8.82 -0.83
C LEU A 18 -0.35 -9.74 -0.36
N LEU A 19 -1.58 -9.22 -0.29
CA LEU A 19 -2.75 -10.00 0.11
C LEU A 19 -3.07 -11.13 -0.90
N ARG A 20 -2.97 -10.85 -2.21
CA ARG A 20 -3.12 -11.88 -3.25
C ARG A 20 -2.06 -12.96 -3.15
N LYS A 21 -0.81 -12.59 -2.86
CA LYS A 21 0.30 -13.54 -2.68
C LYS A 21 0.10 -14.43 -1.45
N ALA A 22 -0.44 -13.89 -0.37
CA ALA A 22 -0.68 -14.62 0.87
C ALA A 22 -1.85 -15.63 0.77
N ALA A 23 -2.79 -15.43 -0.16
CA ALA A 23 -3.88 -16.35 -0.45
C ALA A 23 -4.69 -16.82 0.78
N ALA A 24 -4.85 -15.95 1.78
CA ALA A 24 -5.61 -16.22 3.00
C ALA A 24 -7.04 -16.69 2.69
N ARG A 25 -7.51 -17.71 3.42
CA ARG A 25 -8.85 -18.31 3.23
C ARG A 25 -9.80 -18.07 4.40
N THR A 26 -9.31 -17.45 5.48
CA THR A 26 -10.15 -17.03 6.61
C THR A 26 -9.94 -15.55 6.91
N VAL A 27 -10.90 -14.97 7.62
CA VAL A 27 -10.86 -13.55 8.04
C VAL A 27 -9.72 -13.31 9.02
N GLU A 28 -9.47 -14.24 9.94
CA GLU A 28 -8.37 -14.18 10.91
C GLU A 28 -7.01 -14.20 10.22
N GLN A 29 -6.85 -15.09 9.22
CA GLN A 29 -5.64 -15.12 8.41
C GLN A 29 -5.47 -13.82 7.63
N LEU A 30 -6.55 -13.28 7.06
CA LEU A 30 -6.51 -12.01 6.35
C LEU A 30 -6.05 -10.87 7.26
N TRP A 31 -6.61 -10.76 8.47
CA TRP A 31 -6.20 -9.74 9.45
C TRP A 31 -4.73 -9.84 9.82
N ARG A 32 -4.25 -11.06 10.08
CA ARG A 32 -2.84 -11.30 10.38
C ARG A 32 -1.94 -10.87 9.23
N VAL A 33 -2.27 -11.28 8.00
CA VAL A 33 -1.51 -10.91 6.80
C VAL A 33 -1.53 -9.41 6.57
N ILE A 34 -2.65 -8.72 6.83
CA ILE A 34 -2.70 -7.25 6.75
C ILE A 34 -1.70 -6.65 7.73
N GLY A 35 -1.70 -7.09 8.99
CA GLY A 35 -0.74 -6.61 10.00
C GLY A 35 0.71 -6.83 9.58
N GLU A 36 1.06 -8.06 9.19
CA GLU A 36 2.42 -8.42 8.72
C GLU A 36 2.81 -7.67 7.43
N SER A 37 1.84 -7.35 6.57
CA SER A 37 2.10 -6.61 5.32
C SER A 37 2.46 -5.16 5.57
N LEU A 38 2.03 -4.56 6.68
CA LEU A 38 2.36 -3.17 7.01
C LEU A 38 3.85 -2.97 7.27
N ASP A 39 4.55 -3.99 7.78
CA ASP A 39 6.01 -3.96 7.98
C ASP A 39 6.77 -3.84 6.65
N ALA A 40 6.15 -4.18 5.52
CA ALA A 40 6.75 -4.04 4.20
C ALA A 40 6.74 -2.59 3.67
N PHE A 41 6.06 -1.65 4.35
CA PHE A 41 5.97 -0.24 3.94
C PHE A 41 7.01 0.58 4.69
N THR A 42 8.14 0.83 4.05
CA THR A 42 9.21 1.63 4.66
C THR A 42 8.91 3.12 4.57
N PRO A 43 9.41 3.96 5.51
CA PRO A 43 9.23 5.41 5.43
C PRO A 43 9.70 6.02 4.09
N ASN A 44 10.81 5.51 3.54
CA ASN A 44 11.35 5.98 2.27
C ASN A 44 10.44 5.63 1.09
N GLU A 45 9.86 4.43 1.08
CA GLU A 45 8.91 4.02 0.06
C GLU A 45 7.60 4.81 0.14
N CYS A 46 7.12 5.09 1.37
CA CYS A 46 5.98 5.97 1.57
C CYS A 46 6.25 7.37 1.01
N ALA A 47 7.42 7.96 1.28
CA ALA A 47 7.82 9.24 0.71
C ALA A 47 7.83 9.22 -0.83
N ASN A 48 8.30 8.12 -1.44
CA ASN A 48 8.27 7.94 -2.89
C ASN A 48 6.84 7.93 -3.46
N TYR A 49 5.85 7.42 -2.73
CA TYR A 49 4.45 7.48 -3.19
C TYR A 49 3.95 8.92 -3.30
N PHE A 50 4.30 9.79 -2.34
CA PHE A 50 3.95 11.22 -2.39
C PHE A 50 4.65 11.93 -3.54
N ALA A 51 5.96 11.69 -3.72
CA ALA A 51 6.74 12.26 -4.81
C ALA A 51 6.23 11.81 -6.20
N ALA A 52 5.89 10.53 -6.35
CA ALA A 52 5.33 10.00 -7.60
C ALA A 52 3.99 10.65 -7.99
N THR A 53 3.29 11.26 -7.04
CA THR A 53 2.03 11.98 -7.26
C THR A 53 2.17 13.51 -7.30
N GLY A 54 3.41 14.03 -7.29
CA GLY A 54 3.67 15.48 -7.34
C GLY A 54 3.30 16.24 -6.06
N TYR A 55 3.10 15.54 -4.95
CA TYR A 55 2.85 16.13 -3.63
C TYR A 55 4.15 16.56 -2.91
N ASP A 56 5.31 16.29 -3.50
CA ASP A 56 6.62 16.79 -3.08
C ASP A 56 6.90 18.23 -3.53
N ALA A 57 6.03 18.80 -4.37
CA ALA A 57 6.17 20.15 -4.92
C ALA A 57 5.61 21.29 -4.04
N TYR A 58 5.24 21.00 -2.78
CA TYR A 58 4.74 21.99 -1.80
C TYR A 58 5.56 22.02 -0.51
#